data_AF-H4F3C3-F1
#
_entry.id   AF-H4F3C3-F1
#
_cell.length_a   1.000
_cell.length_b   1.000
_cell.length_c   1.000
_cell.angle_alpha   90.00
_cell.angle_beta   90.00
_cell.angle_gamma   90.00
#
_symmetry.space_group_name_H-M   'P 1'
#
loop_
_entity.id
_entity.type
_entity.pdbx_description
1 polymer ?
#
loop_
_entity_poly.entity_id
_entity_poly.type
_entity_poly.pdbx_seq_one_letter_code
_entity_poly.pdbx_strand_id
1 'polypeptide(L)'
;MTSNAKPEAEPAAKPSVLDDEEFQAAAKSVLREGETVSELIDRSARAEVEYRKVQADFIARGLASLAEAERTGIFYDADDVHAELKVMLEEKRAERSR
;
A
#
# COMPACT_ATOMS: atom_id res chain seq x y z
N MET A 1 15.11 -9.15 -23.35
CA MET A 1 13.78 -9.61 -22.91
C MET A 1 13.95 -10.31 -21.57
N THR A 2 14.06 -9.53 -20.49
CA THR A 2 14.14 -10.07 -19.13
C THR A 2 12.74 -10.56 -18.75
N SER A 3 12.65 -11.87 -18.54
CA SER A 3 11.45 -12.60 -18.14
C SER A 3 10.90 -11.99 -16.84
N ASN A 4 9.75 -11.32 -16.93
CA ASN A 4 8.96 -10.99 -15.75
C ASN A 4 8.09 -12.22 -15.42
N ALA A 5 8.76 -13.30 -14.99
CA ALA A 5 8.08 -14.49 -14.53
C ALA A 5 7.34 -14.13 -13.24
N LYS A 6 6.00 -14.10 -13.33
CA LYS A 6 5.12 -14.11 -12.17
C LYS A 6 5.59 -15.25 -11.25
N PRO A 7 5.89 -15.01 -9.96
CA PRO A 7 6.30 -16.10 -9.09
C PRO A 7 5.17 -17.13 -9.05
N GLU A 8 5.47 -18.37 -9.45
CA GLU A 8 4.60 -19.50 -9.21
C GLU A 8 4.38 -19.58 -7.70
N ALA A 9 3.11 -19.65 -7.28
CA ALA A 9 2.77 -19.71 -5.87
C ALA A 9 3.42 -20.96 -5.26
N GLU A 10 4.36 -20.77 -4.33
CA GLU A 10 4.86 -21.86 -3.48
C GLU A 10 3.66 -22.56 -2.83
N PRO A 11 3.71 -23.90 -2.68
CA PRO A 11 2.65 -24.63 -2.01
C PRO A 11 2.39 -24.00 -0.64
N ALA A 12 1.12 -23.90 -0.23
CA ALA A 12 0.73 -23.27 1.02
C ALA A 12 1.36 -23.98 2.23
N ALA A 13 2.56 -23.55 2.60
CA ALA A 13 3.26 -23.97 3.79
C ALA A 13 2.77 -23.13 4.97
N LYS A 14 2.62 -23.75 6.14
CA LYS A 14 2.34 -23.01 7.37
C LYS A 14 3.49 -22.03 7.61
N PRO A 15 3.21 -20.73 7.87
CA PRO A 15 4.26 -19.79 8.22
C PRO A 15 5.02 -20.25 9.46
N SER A 16 6.34 -20.39 9.36
CA SER A 16 7.19 -20.83 10.48
C SER A 16 7.16 -19.88 11.68
N VAL A 17 6.84 -18.60 11.44
CA VAL A 17 6.66 -17.59 12.50
C VAL A 17 5.57 -17.97 13.50
N LEU A 18 4.66 -18.88 13.15
CA LEU A 18 3.65 -19.41 14.08
C LEU A 18 4.27 -20.25 15.20
N ASP A 19 5.43 -20.87 14.96
CA ASP A 19 6.15 -21.71 15.93
C ASP A 19 7.23 -20.93 16.69
N ASP A 20 7.44 -19.65 16.38
CA ASP A 20 8.45 -18.79 17.02
C ASP A 20 7.96 -18.27 18.38
N GLU A 21 8.61 -18.71 19.47
CA GLU A 21 8.24 -18.34 20.84
C GLU A 21 8.40 -16.84 21.14
N GLU A 22 9.43 -16.20 20.58
CA GLU A 22 9.69 -14.78 20.77
C GLU A 22 8.60 -13.95 20.08
N PHE A 23 8.27 -14.32 18.84
CA PHE A 23 7.16 -13.72 18.11
C PHE A 23 5.83 -13.90 18.84
N GLN A 24 5.55 -15.10 19.36
CA GLN A 24 4.32 -15.38 20.11
C GLN A 24 4.23 -14.53 21.38
N ALA A 25 5.32 -14.36 22.12
CA ALA A 25 5.37 -13.49 23.29
C ALA A 25 5.12 -12.02 22.91
N ALA A 26 5.79 -11.53 21.86
CA ALA A 26 5.60 -10.18 21.35
C ALA A 26 4.16 -9.93 20.87
N ALA A 27 3.59 -10.86 20.09
CA ALA A 27 2.23 -10.78 19.59
C ALA A 27 1.21 -10.70 20.73
N LYS A 28 1.34 -11.56 21.76
CA LYS A 28 0.47 -11.54 22.95
C LYS A 28 0.53 -10.22 23.72
N SER A 29 1.68 -9.56 23.74
CA SER A 29 1.87 -8.29 24.47
C SER A 29 1.14 -7.09 23.83
N VAL A 30 0.74 -7.19 22.56
CA VAL A 30 0.13 -6.09 21.78
C VAL A 30 -1.34 -6.35 21.41
N LEU A 31 -1.93 -7.46 21.90
CA LEU A 31 -3.32 -7.80 21.63
C LEU A 31 -4.27 -6.76 22.23
N ARG A 32 -5.34 -6.49 21.50
CA ARG A 32 -6.49 -5.74 22.01
C ARG A 32 -7.37 -6.65 22.88
N GLU A 33 -8.26 -6.05 23.67
CA GLU A 33 -9.22 -6.81 24.48
C GLU A 33 -10.05 -7.76 23.61
N GLY A 34 -10.03 -9.05 23.94
CA GLY A 34 -10.73 -10.10 23.22
C GLY A 34 -10.08 -10.55 21.91
N GLU A 35 -8.97 -9.94 21.47
CA GLU A 35 -8.23 -10.34 20.25
C GLU A 35 -7.32 -11.54 20.54
N THR A 36 -7.21 -12.46 19.59
CA THR A 36 -6.27 -13.58 19.61
C THR A 36 -5.06 -13.32 18.71
N VAL A 37 -3.95 -14.04 18.93
CA VAL A 37 -2.77 -13.96 18.04
C VAL A 37 -3.13 -14.32 16.59
N SER A 38 -4.02 -15.30 16.37
CA SER A 38 -4.46 -15.68 15.02
C SER A 38 -5.20 -14.55 14.32
N GLU A 39 -6.09 -13.84 15.02
CA GLU A 39 -6.82 -12.70 14.47
C GLU A 39 -5.89 -11.53 14.14
N LEU A 40 -4.89 -11.26 15.00
CA LEU A 40 -3.85 -10.28 14.75
C LEU A 40 -3.07 -10.61 13.45
N ILE A 41 -2.67 -11.86 13.28
CA ILE A 41 -1.92 -12.32 12.10
C ILE A 41 -2.79 -12.22 10.85
N ASP A 42 -4.03 -12.73 10.88
CA ASP A 42 -4.95 -12.67 9.75
C ASP A 42 -5.21 -11.24 9.30
N ARG A 43 -5.45 -10.33 10.25
CA ARG A 43 -5.64 -8.91 9.96
C ARG A 43 -4.40 -8.29 9.34
N SER A 44 -3.22 -8.60 9.88
CA SER A 44 -1.94 -8.05 9.40
C SER A 44 -1.60 -8.54 8.00
N ALA A 45 -1.79 -9.84 7.73
CA ALA A 45 -1.56 -10.42 6.41
C ALA A 45 -2.48 -9.82 5.34
N ARG A 46 -3.76 -9.63 5.65
CA ARG A 46 -4.71 -8.95 4.75
C ARG A 46 -4.31 -7.50 4.48
N ALA A 47 -3.92 -6.77 5.52
CA ALA A 47 -3.47 -5.38 5.38
C ALA A 47 -2.23 -5.27 4.48
N GLU A 48 -1.25 -6.16 4.65
CA GLU A 48 -0.02 -6.19 3.84
C GLU A 48 -0.32 -6.51 2.37
N VAL A 49 -1.24 -7.45 2.09
CA VAL A 49 -1.67 -7.76 0.73
C VAL A 49 -2.29 -6.52 0.05
N GLU A 50 -3.19 -5.82 0.74
CA GLU A 50 -3.81 -4.61 0.18
C GLU A 50 -2.78 -3.48 0.00
N TYR A 51 -1.87 -3.30 0.96
CA TYR A 51 -0.77 -2.34 0.83
C TYR A 51 0.08 -2.61 -0.43
N ARG A 52 0.47 -3.87 -0.67
CA ARG A 52 1.26 -4.25 -1.85
C ARG A 52 0.51 -4.01 -3.16
N LYS A 53 -0.80 -4.27 -3.20
CA LYS A 53 -1.63 -3.97 -4.39
C LYS A 53 -1.64 -2.47 -4.67
N VAL A 54 -1.94 -1.66 -3.66
CA VAL A 54 -1.97 -0.19 -3.79
C VAL A 54 -0.60 0.35 -4.21
N GLN A 55 0.48 -0.18 -3.64
CA GLN A 55 1.85 0.19 -4.00
C GLN A 55 2.18 -0.16 -5.46
N ALA A 56 1.83 -1.37 -5.90
CA ALA A 56 2.04 -1.79 -7.28
C ALA A 56 1.27 -0.89 -8.28
N ASP A 57 0.00 -0.59 -7.97
CA ASP A 57 -0.82 0.29 -8.80
C ASP A 57 -0.32 1.73 -8.82
N PHE A 58 0.25 2.22 -7.71
CA PHE A 58 0.88 3.53 -7.65
C PHE A 58 2.12 3.60 -8.55
N ILE A 59 3.00 2.61 -8.46
CA ILE A 59 4.20 2.51 -9.30
C ILE A 59 3.82 2.41 -10.79
N ALA A 60 2.86 1.54 -11.12
CA ALA A 60 2.40 1.37 -12.50
C ALA A 60 1.86 2.68 -13.09
N ARG A 61 1.05 3.43 -12.33
CA ARG A 61 0.56 4.74 -12.74
C ARG A 61 1.69 5.76 -12.92
N GLY A 62 2.62 5.83 -11.97
CA GLY A 62 3.77 6.73 -12.06
C GLY A 62 4.64 6.48 -13.30
N LEU A 63 4.94 5.21 -13.60
CA LEU A 63 5.70 4.85 -14.80
C LEU A 63 4.94 5.18 -16.10
N ALA A 64 3.62 4.96 -16.13
CA ALA A 64 2.80 5.33 -17.29
C ALA A 64 2.77 6.85 -17.50
N SER A 65 2.64 7.64 -16.42
CA SER A 65 2.71 9.11 -16.48
C SER A 65 4.07 9.60 -16.97
N LEU A 66 5.17 8.98 -16.53
CA LEU A 66 6.51 9.32 -17.00
C LEU A 66 6.65 9.05 -18.50
N ALA A 67 6.25 7.87 -18.97
CA ALA A 67 6.30 7.52 -20.39
C ALA A 67 5.49 8.50 -21.26
N GLU A 68 4.34 8.96 -20.76
CA GLU A 68 3.51 9.96 -21.43
C GLU A 68 4.17 11.35 -21.46
N ALA A 69 4.79 11.78 -20.35
CA ALA A 69 5.55 13.03 -20.29
C ALA A 69 6.75 13.01 -21.25
N GLU A 70 7.49 11.90 -21.33
CA GLU A 70 8.59 11.72 -22.28
C GLU A 70 8.09 11.76 -23.74
N ARG A 71 6.92 11.15 -24.03
CA ARG A 71 6.32 11.12 -25.37
C ARG A 71 5.84 12.51 -25.83
N THR A 72 5.29 13.30 -24.91
CA THR A 72 4.66 14.59 -25.21
C THR A 72 5.59 15.79 -25.00
N GLY A 73 6.64 15.62 -24.20
CA GLY A 73 7.49 16.71 -23.72
C GLY A 73 6.82 17.60 -22.67
N ILE A 74 5.63 17.23 -22.18
CA ILE A 74 4.89 18.02 -21.20
C ILE A 74 5.22 17.55 -19.79
N PHE A 75 5.78 18.46 -19.01
CA PHE A 75 6.06 18.28 -17.58
C PHE A 75 5.37 19.41 -16.81
N TYR A 76 4.96 19.11 -15.58
CA TYR A 76 4.37 20.07 -14.66
C TYR A 76 5.30 20.29 -13.49
N ASP A 77 5.44 21.54 -13.05
CA ASP A 77 6.19 21.85 -11.84
C ASP A 77 5.45 21.31 -10.61
N ALA A 78 6.20 20.77 -9.66
CA ALA A 78 5.62 20.17 -8.46
C ALA A 78 4.90 21.22 -7.60
N ASP A 79 5.40 22.45 -7.55
CA ASP A 79 4.80 23.53 -6.77
C ASP A 79 3.46 23.96 -7.39
N ASP A 80 3.37 24.02 -8.72
CA ASP A 80 2.13 24.33 -9.44
C ASP A 80 1.06 23.27 -9.17
N VAL A 81 1.43 21.98 -9.27
CA VAL A 81 0.51 20.86 -8.98
C VAL A 81 0.04 20.90 -7.53
N HIS A 82 0.95 21.13 -6.57
CA HIS A 82 0.59 21.21 -5.16
C HIS A 82 -0.31 22.41 -4.85
N ALA A 83 -0.07 23.56 -5.50
CA ALA A 83 -0.91 24.74 -5.37
C ALA A 83 -2.34 24.46 -5.86
N GLU A 84 -2.49 23.84 -7.03
CA GLU A 84 -3.80 23.47 -7.58
C GLU A 84 -4.54 22.49 -6.66
N LEU A 85 -3.88 21.42 -6.20
CA LEU A 85 -4.47 20.45 -5.28
C LEU A 85 -4.92 21.08 -3.96
N LYS A 86 -4.18 22.08 -3.47
CA LYS A 86 -4.53 22.80 -2.24
C LYS A 86 -5.80 23.63 -2.43
N VAL A 87 -5.93 24.33 -3.57
CA VAL A 87 -7.14 25.06 -3.93
C VAL A 87 -8.35 24.13 -4.00
N MET A 88 -8.24 23.02 -4.74
CA MET A 88 -9.32 22.02 -4.84
C MET A 88 -9.75 21.49 -3.46
N LEU A 89 -8.79 21.26 -2.56
CA LEU A 89 -9.07 20.81 -1.20
C LEU A 89 -9.81 21.87 -0.37
N GLU A 90 -9.42 23.14 -0.48
CA GLU A 90 -10.05 24.26 0.22
C GLU A 90 -11.50 24.46 -0.25
N GLU A 91 -11.74 24.40 -1.55
CA GLU A 91 -13.09 24.47 -2.13
C GLU A 91 -13.99 23.35 -1.60
N LYS A 92 -13.50 22.10 -1.60
CA LYS A 92 -14.27 20.95 -1.10
C LYS A 92 -14.55 21.03 0.41
N ARG A 93 -13.65 21.63 1.19
CA ARG A 93 -13.89 21.90 2.61
C ARG A 93 -14.97 22.95 2.80
N ALA A 94 -14.94 24.03 2.03
CA ALA A 94 -15.93 25.10 2.09
C ALA A 94 -17.33 24.63 1.67
N GLU A 95 -17.43 23.76 0.67
CA GLU A 95 -18.70 23.12 0.28
C GLU A 95 -19.30 22.29 1.41
N ARG A 96 -18.48 21.53 2.15
CA ARG A 96 -18.94 20.65 3.24
C ARG A 96 -19.35 21.41 4.50
N SER A 97 -18.92 22.65 4.65
CA SER A 97 -19.25 23.51 5.80
C SER A 97 -20.41 24.48 5.54
N ARG A 98 -21.02 24.44 4.36
CA ARG A 98 -22.27 25.16 4.02
C ARG A 98 -23.48 24.27 4.26
#